data_AF-A0A7S4KMG8-F1
#
_entry.id   AF-A0A7S4KMG8-F1
#
_cell.length_a   1.000
_cell.length_b   1.000
_cell.length_c   1.000
_cell.angle_alpha   90.00
_cell.angle_beta   90.00
_cell.angle_gamma   90.00
#
_symmetry.space_group_name_H-M   'P 1'
#
loop_
_entity.id
_entity.type
_entity.pdbx_description
1 polymer ?
#
loop_
_entity_poly.entity_id
_entity_poly.type
_entity_poly.pdbx_seq_one_letter_code
_entity_poly.pdbx_strand_id
1 'polypeptide(L)'
;SPSRSSSPSFFSSPSSPSRSSSPNANPFSKNDDPVAPLLILTSPVDLDNENLTIFGQVTSVGLVPTEGQLSGVVEDSRLIMMNEIYTTHDIYGVDYDGDQQQDMGKDCVICLATPPDTMVLPCRHMCVCRDCGDVFRHQCEKCPICRAPILSLVQIVASGEELKK
;
A
#
# COMPACT_ATOMS: atom_id res chain seq x y z
N SER A 1 -31.33 -62.82 -1.12
CA SER A 1 -32.34 -62.72 -0.03
C SER A 1 -31.72 -63.34 1.19
N PRO A 2 -31.53 -62.66 2.34
CA PRO A 2 -32.50 -61.88 3.14
C PRO A 2 -32.00 -60.45 3.47
N SER A 3 -32.84 -59.41 3.50
CA SER A 3 -33.73 -58.88 4.57
C SER A 3 -33.11 -57.77 5.44
N ARG A 4 -33.74 -56.60 5.30
CA ARG A 4 -33.65 -55.28 5.94
C ARG A 4 -33.30 -55.14 7.44
N SER A 5 -32.79 -53.92 7.67
CA SER A 5 -33.01 -52.97 8.77
C SER A 5 -32.34 -53.19 10.12
N SER A 6 -31.51 -52.22 10.51
CA SER A 6 -31.44 -51.63 11.85
C SER A 6 -30.65 -50.33 11.80
N SER A 7 -31.30 -49.21 12.09
CA SER A 7 -30.64 -47.95 12.47
C SER A 7 -29.89 -48.14 13.80
N PRO A 8 -28.88 -47.31 14.09
CA PRO A 8 -28.98 -46.57 15.34
C PRO A 8 -28.62 -45.10 15.21
N SER A 9 -29.35 -44.35 16.03
CA SER A 9 -29.28 -42.94 16.37
C SER A 9 -28.01 -42.56 17.15
N PHE A 10 -27.80 -41.23 17.23
CA PHE A 10 -26.93 -40.48 18.14
C PHE A 10 -25.47 -40.31 17.73
N PHE A 11 -25.21 -39.27 16.92
CA PHE A 11 -24.00 -38.48 17.09
C PHE A 11 -24.40 -37.13 17.70
N SER A 12 -23.87 -36.89 18.89
CA SER A 12 -23.98 -35.67 19.65
C SER A 12 -23.28 -34.52 18.92
N SER A 13 -24.01 -33.41 18.75
CA SER A 13 -23.46 -32.14 18.29
C SER A 13 -22.38 -31.64 19.27
N PRO A 14 -21.19 -31.23 18.79
CA PRO A 14 -20.32 -30.39 19.61
C PRO A 14 -20.89 -28.97 19.64
N SER A 15 -21.13 -28.51 20.87
CA SER A 15 -21.57 -27.18 21.25
C SER A 15 -20.63 -26.10 20.71
N SER A 16 -21.22 -25.15 19.98
CA SER A 16 -20.58 -23.92 19.53
C SER A 16 -20.10 -23.09 20.74
N PRO A 17 -18.84 -22.63 20.79
CA PRO A 17 -18.49 -21.57 21.72
C PRO A 17 -19.07 -20.25 21.18
N SER A 18 -20.02 -19.68 21.93
CA SER A 18 -20.52 -18.33 21.74
C SER A 18 -19.41 -17.31 21.98
N ARG A 19 -18.68 -16.93 20.92
CA ARG A 19 -17.86 -15.71 20.92
C ARG A 19 -18.73 -14.58 20.41
N SER A 20 -19.21 -13.76 21.35
CA SER A 20 -19.68 -12.41 21.07
C SER A 20 -18.48 -11.57 20.64
N SER A 21 -18.15 -11.59 19.36
CA SER A 21 -17.22 -10.64 18.75
C SER A 21 -18.01 -9.49 18.15
N SER A 22 -18.14 -8.42 18.93
CA SER A 22 -18.53 -7.10 18.43
C SER A 22 -17.58 -6.71 17.27
N PRO A 23 -18.05 -6.37 16.07
CA PRO A 23 -17.19 -6.12 14.91
C PRO A 23 -16.62 -4.68 14.88
N ASN A 24 -16.53 -4.01 16.03
CA ASN A 24 -16.10 -2.61 16.09
C ASN A 24 -15.20 -2.33 17.31
N ALA A 25 -14.19 -3.18 17.49
CA ALA A 25 -13.08 -2.88 18.40
C ALA A 25 -11.92 -2.34 17.56
N ASN A 26 -11.70 -1.03 17.67
CA ASN A 26 -10.50 -0.37 17.17
C ASN A 26 -9.28 -1.00 17.89
N PRO A 27 -8.29 -1.59 17.19
CA PRO A 27 -7.18 -2.31 17.84
C PRO A 27 -6.23 -1.37 18.61
N PHE A 28 -6.38 -0.06 18.46
CA PHE A 28 -5.63 0.96 19.21
C PHE A 28 -6.34 1.29 20.52
N SER A 29 -6.33 0.37 21.49
CA SER A 29 -6.72 0.69 22.86
C SER A 29 -5.49 1.09 23.68
N LYS A 30 -5.43 2.38 24.05
CA LYS A 30 -4.77 2.94 25.24
C LYS A 30 -3.45 2.25 25.65
N ASN A 31 -2.35 2.69 25.06
CA ASN A 31 -1.10 2.85 25.78
C ASN A 31 -0.48 4.16 25.29
N ASP A 32 -0.22 5.06 26.23
CA ASP A 32 0.54 6.29 26.04
C ASP A 32 2.02 5.94 25.82
N ASP A 33 2.32 5.26 24.71
CA ASP A 33 3.71 5.04 24.31
C ASP A 33 4.27 6.35 23.72
N PRO A 34 5.45 6.82 24.15
CA PRO A 34 5.98 8.11 23.72
C PRO A 34 6.37 8.06 22.23
N VAL A 35 5.46 8.55 21.39
CA VAL A 35 5.71 8.86 19.98
C VAL A 35 6.47 10.17 19.93
N ALA A 36 7.79 10.11 19.71
CA ALA A 36 8.59 11.29 19.41
C ALA A 36 8.57 11.50 17.89
N PRO A 37 7.92 12.55 17.35
CA PRO A 37 7.93 12.79 15.91
C PRO A 37 9.36 13.14 15.47
N LEU A 38 9.89 12.40 14.49
CA LEU A 38 11.19 12.68 13.91
C LEU A 38 11.03 13.73 12.79
N LEU A 39 11.30 14.99 13.13
CA LEU A 39 11.20 16.10 12.20
C LEU A 39 12.45 16.16 11.29
N ILE A 40 12.31 15.79 10.01
CA ILE A 40 13.41 15.84 9.02
C ILE A 40 13.35 17.16 8.24
N LEU A 41 13.95 18.21 8.80
CA LEU A 41 14.13 19.46 8.07
C LEU A 41 15.24 19.29 7.03
N THR A 42 14.86 19.18 5.77
CA THR A 42 15.79 19.28 4.65
C THR A 42 16.11 20.76 4.40
N SER A 43 17.33 21.06 3.95
CA SER A 43 17.63 22.39 3.41
C SER A 43 16.65 22.70 2.27
N PRO A 44 16.26 23.98 2.07
CA PRO A 44 15.43 24.35 0.92
C PRO A 44 16.03 23.81 -0.37
N VAL A 45 15.23 23.06 -1.13
CA VAL A 45 15.59 22.59 -2.46
C VAL A 45 14.76 23.37 -3.46
N ASP A 46 15.43 24.24 -4.21
CA ASP A 46 14.85 24.89 -5.37
C ASP A 46 14.80 23.86 -6.49
N LEU A 47 13.60 23.39 -6.83
CA LEU A 47 13.41 22.58 -8.03
C LEU A 47 13.46 23.54 -9.22
N ASP A 48 14.12 23.13 -10.32
CA ASP A 48 14.38 23.95 -11.52
C ASP A 48 13.12 24.55 -12.21
N ASN A 49 11.94 24.25 -11.68
CA ASN A 49 10.66 24.83 -12.06
C ASN A 49 10.37 26.06 -11.20
N GLU A 50 10.15 27.21 -11.87
CA GLU A 50 9.80 28.47 -11.22
C GLU A 50 8.61 28.29 -10.26
N ASN A 51 8.89 28.34 -8.95
CA ASN A 51 7.98 28.24 -7.79
C ASN A 51 7.86 26.90 -7.04
N LEU A 52 8.72 25.91 -7.27
CA LEU A 52 8.68 24.65 -6.49
C LEU A 52 9.85 24.54 -5.51
N THR A 53 9.84 25.36 -4.45
CA THR A 53 10.80 25.23 -3.33
C THR A 53 10.23 24.35 -2.23
N ILE A 54 10.92 23.25 -1.91
CA ILE A 54 10.60 22.40 -0.76
C ILE A 54 11.26 23.01 0.47
N PHE A 55 10.47 23.49 1.45
CA PHE A 55 10.98 24.13 2.67
C PHE A 55 11.24 23.14 3.82
N GLY A 56 10.68 21.93 3.74
CA GLY A 56 10.93 20.86 4.71
C GLY A 56 9.98 19.68 4.56
N GLN A 57 10.36 18.57 5.20
CA GLN A 57 9.52 17.38 5.33
C GLN A 57 9.30 17.06 6.81
N VAL A 58 8.07 16.73 7.19
CA VAL A 58 7.74 16.34 8.56
C VAL A 58 7.22 14.92 8.53
N THR A 59 7.91 13.99 9.17
CA THR A 59 7.50 12.58 9.23
C THR A 59 7.26 12.18 10.68
N SER A 60 6.01 11.88 11.03
CA SER A 60 5.66 11.30 12.32
C SER A 60 6.00 9.82 12.31
N VAL A 61 6.78 9.37 13.31
CA VAL A 61 7.17 7.97 13.45
C VAL A 61 6.81 7.49 14.85
N GLY A 62 5.90 6.52 14.94
CA GLY A 62 5.61 5.79 16.16
C GLY A 62 6.73 4.79 16.46
N LEU A 63 7.22 4.77 17.69
CA LEU A 63 8.21 3.77 18.12
C LEU A 63 7.50 2.63 18.82
N VAL A 64 7.66 1.41 18.30
CA VAL A 64 7.08 0.18 18.83
C VAL A 64 8.18 -0.67 19.46
N PRO A 65 8.16 -0.91 20.78
CA PRO A 65 9.11 -1.80 21.42
C PRO A 65 8.89 -3.25 20.97
N THR A 66 9.93 -3.90 20.47
CA THR A 66 9.95 -5.28 19.98
C THR A 66 11.14 -6.01 20.60
N GLU A 67 10.91 -6.99 21.49
CA GLU A 67 11.94 -7.86 22.12
C GLU A 67 13.37 -7.28 22.23
N GLY A 68 13.52 -6.17 22.97
CA GLY A 68 14.83 -5.54 23.22
C GLY A 68 15.32 -4.55 22.16
N GLN A 69 14.52 -4.29 21.12
CA GLN A 69 14.77 -3.32 20.06
C GLN A 69 13.58 -2.34 19.93
N LEU A 70 13.84 -1.13 19.43
CA LEU A 70 12.79 -0.19 19.02
C LEU A 70 12.59 -0.28 17.51
N SER A 71 11.35 -0.50 17.07
CA SER A 71 10.95 -0.46 15.66
C SER A 71 10.23 0.85 15.37
N GLY A 72 10.59 1.54 14.29
CA GLY A 72 9.90 2.76 13.85
C GLY A 72 8.81 2.44 12.83
N VAL A 73 7.60 2.95 13.06
CA VAL A 73 6.47 2.87 12.13
C VAL A 73 6.10 4.29 11.69
N VAL A 74 6.22 4.58 10.40
CA VAL A 74 5.78 5.89 9.87
C VAL A 74 4.27 5.98 9.96
N GLU A 75 3.78 7.02 10.63
CA GLU A 75 2.34 7.26 10.81
C GLU A 75 1.79 8.25 9.78
N ASP A 76 2.52 9.35 9.57
CA ASP A 76 2.14 10.43 8.65
C ASP A 76 3.41 11.09 8.13
N SER A 77 3.41 11.53 6.87
CA SER A 77 4.51 12.30 6.31
C SER A 77 3.95 13.43 5.46
N ARG A 78 4.52 14.62 5.66
CA ARG A 78 4.04 15.87 5.09
C ARG A 78 5.18 16.64 4.45
N LEU A 79 4.94 17.13 3.24
CA LEU A 79 5.84 18.01 2.53
C LEU A 79 5.34 19.46 2.63
N ILE A 80 6.23 20.37 3.02
CA ILE A 80 5.93 21.80 3.08
C ILE A 80 6.53 22.45 1.84
N MET A 81 5.65 22.90 0.93
CA MET A 81 6.05 23.61 -0.29
C MET A 81 5.36 24.96 -0.33
N MET A 82 6.14 26.03 -0.44
CA MET A 82 5.65 27.42 -0.37
C MET A 82 4.69 27.68 0.81
N ASN A 83 3.39 27.85 0.52
CA ASN A 83 2.33 28.17 1.48
C ASN A 83 1.30 27.03 1.63
N GLU A 84 1.64 25.82 1.17
CA GLU A 84 0.78 24.64 1.22
C GLU A 84 1.50 23.44 1.87
N ILE A 85 0.70 22.54 2.44
CA ILE A 85 1.16 21.31 3.09
C ILE A 85 0.52 20.13 2.38
N TYR A 86 1.35 19.19 1.93
CA TYR A 86 0.94 18.02 1.17
C TYR A 86 1.19 16.75 1.97
N THR A 87 0.20 15.87 2.07
CA THR A 87 0.41 14.52 2.63
C THR A 87 1.08 13.65 1.60
N THR A 88 2.25 13.11 1.94
CA THR A 88 3.01 12.21 1.07
C THR A 88 2.62 10.78 1.35
N HIS A 89 2.56 9.97 0.30
CA HIS A 89 2.32 8.55 0.39
C HIS A 89 3.36 7.81 -0.43
N ASP A 90 3.94 6.74 0.12
CA ASP A 90 4.81 5.83 -0.62
C ASP A 90 4.10 5.25 -1.86
N ILE A 91 4.88 4.92 -2.88
CA ILE A 91 4.41 4.15 -4.03
C ILE A 91 5.15 2.81 -3.98
N TYR A 92 4.42 1.71 -4.07
CA TYR A 92 4.99 0.37 -4.01
C TYR A 92 5.20 -0.18 -5.43
N GLY A 93 6.30 -0.89 -5.66
CA GLY A 93 6.66 -1.40 -6.99
C GLY A 93 7.40 -0.37 -7.87
N VAL A 94 8.01 0.64 -7.26
CA VAL A 94 8.92 1.57 -7.95
C VAL A 94 10.35 1.20 -7.55
N ASP A 95 11.08 0.53 -8.44
CA ASP A 95 12.50 0.25 -8.23
C ASP A 95 13.32 1.42 -8.78
N TYR A 96 14.03 2.15 -7.90
CA TYR A 96 15.09 3.06 -8.31
C TYR A 96 16.36 2.23 -8.48
N ASP A 97 16.82 2.07 -9.73
CA ASP A 97 17.93 1.18 -10.08
C ASP A 97 19.15 1.38 -9.16
N GLY A 98 19.33 0.41 -8.25
CA GLY A 98 20.39 0.42 -7.24
C GLY A 98 20.57 -0.93 -6.59
N ASP A 99 20.42 -2.02 -7.33
CA ASP A 99 21.23 -3.24 -7.27
C ASP A 99 20.57 -4.40 -8.02
N GLN A 100 21.41 -5.15 -8.73
CA GLN A 100 21.02 -6.28 -9.58
C GLN A 100 20.57 -7.48 -8.73
N GLN A 101 19.28 -7.62 -8.40
CA GLN A 101 18.66 -8.95 -8.28
C GLN A 101 17.14 -8.90 -8.10
N GLN A 102 16.44 -9.11 -9.23
CA GLN A 102 15.11 -9.71 -9.46
C GLN A 102 14.34 -8.90 -10.50
N ASP A 103 14.10 -9.47 -11.68
CA ASP A 103 13.23 -8.92 -12.75
C ASP A 103 11.74 -8.78 -12.33
N MET A 104 11.39 -9.13 -11.08
CA MET A 104 10.03 -9.13 -10.52
C MET A 104 9.60 -7.74 -10.02
N GLY A 105 9.73 -6.71 -10.86
CA GLY A 105 9.38 -5.34 -10.47
C GLY A 105 9.53 -4.28 -11.56
N LYS A 106 10.28 -4.58 -12.63
CA LYS A 106 10.61 -3.60 -13.68
C LYS A 106 9.56 -3.48 -14.78
N ASP A 107 8.80 -4.53 -15.01
CA ASP A 107 7.80 -4.59 -16.09
C ASP A 107 6.38 -4.69 -15.55
N CYS A 108 5.45 -4.14 -16.33
CA CYS A 108 4.02 -4.27 -16.12
C CYS A 108 3.64 -5.75 -15.97
N VAL A 109 2.96 -6.08 -14.88
CA VAL A 109 2.60 -7.48 -14.54
C VAL A 109 1.58 -8.11 -15.49
N ILE A 110 1.00 -7.34 -16.41
CA ILE A 110 0.02 -7.79 -17.39
C ILE A 110 0.70 -8.11 -18.73
N CYS A 111 1.45 -7.16 -19.30
CA CYS A 111 2.08 -7.36 -20.60
C CYS A 111 3.52 -7.89 -20.53
N LEU A 112 4.19 -7.74 -19.38
CA LEU A 112 5.60 -8.11 -19.17
C LEU A 112 6.54 -7.51 -20.23
N ALA A 113 6.22 -6.32 -20.74
CA ALA A 113 6.91 -5.74 -21.90
C ALA A 113 7.24 -4.25 -21.75
N THR A 114 6.51 -3.53 -20.90
CA THR A 114 6.70 -2.09 -20.69
C THR A 114 6.74 -1.80 -19.20
N PRO A 115 7.50 -0.80 -18.74
CA PRO A 115 7.56 -0.47 -17.33
C PRO A 115 6.18 -0.01 -16.81
N PRO A 116 5.85 -0.31 -15.55
CA PRO A 116 4.61 0.17 -14.97
C PRO A 116 4.69 1.68 -14.75
N ASP A 117 3.62 2.40 -15.09
CA ASP A 117 3.49 3.85 -14.88
C ASP A 117 2.14 4.21 -14.23
N THR A 118 1.32 3.20 -13.91
CA THR A 118 -0.04 3.36 -13.43
C THR A 118 -0.18 2.71 -12.05
N MET A 119 -0.57 3.53 -11.08
CA MET A 119 -0.76 3.18 -9.69
C MET A 119 -2.23 2.85 -9.38
N VAL A 120 -2.45 1.81 -8.57
CA VAL A 120 -3.78 1.36 -8.12
C VAL A 120 -4.14 1.96 -6.76
N LEU A 121 -5.25 2.69 -6.64
CA LEU A 121 -5.74 3.21 -5.37
C LEU A 121 -6.82 2.31 -4.75
N PRO A 122 -6.84 2.16 -3.40
CA PRO A 122 -6.04 2.90 -2.40
C PRO A 122 -4.71 2.22 -2.04
N CYS A 123 -4.39 1.07 -2.62
CA CYS A 123 -3.25 0.24 -2.18
C CYS A 123 -1.88 0.74 -2.64
N ARG A 124 -1.82 1.71 -3.57
CA ARG A 124 -0.62 2.39 -4.08
C ARG A 124 0.41 1.48 -4.78
N HIS A 125 0.01 0.32 -5.26
CA HIS A 125 0.88 -0.52 -6.10
C HIS A 125 0.92 0.02 -7.53
N MET A 126 2.10 0.43 -7.99
CA MET A 126 2.40 0.74 -9.38
C MET A 126 2.86 -0.55 -10.06
N CYS A 127 1.97 -1.18 -10.83
CA CYS A 127 2.21 -2.54 -11.34
C CYS A 127 1.72 -2.75 -12.78
N VAL A 128 1.05 -1.76 -13.37
CA VAL A 128 0.56 -1.85 -14.75
C VAL A 128 1.04 -0.64 -15.55
N CYS A 129 1.28 -0.84 -16.84
CA CYS A 129 1.48 0.27 -17.77
C CYS A 129 0.12 0.86 -18.17
N ARG A 130 0.14 2.07 -18.73
CA ARG A 130 -1.03 2.81 -19.19
C ARG A 130 -1.97 2.00 -20.07
N ASP A 131 -1.42 1.36 -21.11
CA ASP A 131 -2.21 0.62 -22.10
C ASP A 131 -2.93 -0.57 -21.46
N CYS A 132 -2.24 -1.29 -20.58
CA CYS A 132 -2.87 -2.36 -19.81
C CYS A 132 -3.87 -1.81 -18.79
N GLY A 133 -3.59 -0.67 -18.16
CA GLY A 133 -4.46 0.02 -17.20
C GLY A 133 -5.84 0.37 -17.78
N ASP A 134 -5.87 0.84 -19.03
CA ASP A 134 -7.11 1.22 -19.74
C ASP A 134 -8.05 0.03 -19.98
N VAL A 135 -7.51 -1.16 -20.21
CA VAL A 135 -8.29 -2.39 -20.32
C VAL A 135 -8.64 -2.92 -18.93
N PHE A 136 -7.64 -2.93 -18.04
CA PHE A 136 -7.70 -3.47 -16.69
C PHE A 136 -8.83 -2.85 -15.86
N ARG A 137 -9.06 -1.53 -15.96
CA ARG A 137 -10.10 -0.82 -15.21
C ARG A 137 -11.53 -1.31 -15.47
N HIS A 138 -11.76 -2.03 -16.58
CA HIS A 138 -13.08 -2.56 -16.93
C HIS A 138 -13.23 -4.07 -16.67
N GLN A 139 -12.12 -4.78 -16.46
CA GLN A 139 -12.13 -6.24 -16.39
C GLN A 139 -11.78 -6.77 -14.99
N CYS A 140 -11.15 -5.94 -14.15
CA CYS A 140 -10.66 -6.36 -12.84
C CYS A 140 -11.07 -5.36 -11.76
N GLU A 141 -11.57 -5.90 -10.64
CA GLU A 141 -11.97 -5.11 -9.47
C GLU A 141 -10.92 -5.14 -8.35
N LYS A 142 -9.83 -5.88 -8.52
CA LYS A 142 -8.82 -6.14 -7.49
C LYS A 142 -7.41 -5.91 -8.01
N CYS A 143 -6.55 -5.32 -7.18
CA CYS A 143 -5.13 -5.12 -7.47
C CYS A 143 -4.42 -6.46 -7.76
N PRO A 144 -3.57 -6.56 -8.80
CA PRO A 144 -2.86 -7.81 -9.12
C PRO A 144 -1.86 -8.23 -8.04
N ILE A 145 -1.32 -7.25 -7.29
CA ILE A 145 -0.28 -7.49 -6.29
C ILE A 145 -0.89 -7.92 -4.96
N CYS A 146 -1.75 -7.08 -4.36
CA CYS A 146 -2.27 -7.29 -3.01
C CYS A 146 -3.75 -7.70 -2.94
N ARG A 147 -4.44 -7.80 -4.09
CA ARG A 147 -5.87 -8.15 -4.20
C ARG A 147 -6.85 -7.19 -3.50
N ALA A 148 -6.38 -6.03 -3.02
CA ALA A 148 -7.24 -4.96 -2.51
C ALA A 148 -8.21 -4.47 -3.60
N PRO A 149 -9.43 -4.02 -3.24
CA PRO A 149 -10.38 -3.48 -4.20
C PRO A 149 -9.83 -2.23 -4.87
N ILE A 150 -10.05 -2.12 -6.18
CA ILE A 150 -9.65 -0.97 -6.99
C ILE A 150 -10.74 0.09 -6.89
N LEU A 151 -10.37 1.29 -6.46
CA LEU A 151 -11.27 2.45 -6.48
C LEU A 151 -10.98 3.39 -7.64
N SER A 152 -9.69 3.56 -7.97
CA SER A 152 -9.25 4.36 -9.10
C SER A 152 -7.84 3.95 -9.52
N LEU A 153 -7.46 4.36 -10.74
CA LEU A 153 -6.11 4.26 -11.26
C LEU A 153 -5.56 5.67 -11.46
N VAL A 154 -4.30 5.87 -11.12
CA VAL A 154 -3.58 7.14 -11.30
C VAL A 154 -2.35 6.87 -12.15
N GLN A 155 -2.26 7.52 -13.30
CA GLN A 155 -1.06 7.48 -14.13
C GLN A 155 -0.03 8.48 -13.60
N ILE A 156 1.20 8.04 -13.42
CA ILE A 156 2.34 8.86 -13.04
C ILE A 156 3.12 9.19 -14.32
N VAL A 157 3.23 10.48 -14.62
CA VAL A 157 4.00 10.97 -15.77
C VAL A 157 5.19 11.75 -15.24
N ALA A 158 6.39 11.25 -15.46
CA ALA A 158 7.61 12.00 -15.16
C ALA A 158 7.79 13.09 -16.23
N SER A 159 7.72 14.35 -15.83
CA SER A 159 8.06 15.49 -16.69
C SER A 159 9.58 15.56 -16.87
N GLY A 160 10.13 14.77 -17.78
CA GLY A 160 11.57 14.74 -18.04
C GLY A 160 12.02 14.03 -19.31
N GLU A 161 11.17 13.23 -19.96
CA GLU A 161 11.51 12.58 -21.23
C GLU A 161 10.61 13.14 -22.33
N GLU A 162 11.22 13.83 -23.30
CA GLU A 162 10.57 14.17 -24.57
C GLU A 162 9.92 12.91 -25.14
N LEU A 163 8.61 12.97 -25.37
CA LEU A 163 7.83 12.03 -26.15
C LEU A 163 8.47 11.87 -27.54
N LYS A 164 9.42 10.95 -27.69
CA LYS A 164 9.86 10.47 -28.99
C LYS A 164 8.71 9.67 -29.59
N LYS A 165 7.95 10.36 -30.43
CA LYS A 165 7.00 9.77 -31.38
C LYS A 165 7.70 8.87 -32.39
#